data_AF-A0A7K0IW72-F1
#
_entry.id   AF-A0A7K0IW72-F1
#
_cell.length_a   1.000
_cell.length_b   1.000
_cell.length_c   1.000
_cell.angle_alpha   90.00
_cell.angle_beta   90.00
_cell.angle_gamma   90.00
#
_symmetry.space_group_name_H-M   'P 1'
#
loop_
_entity.id
_entity.type
_entity.pdbx_description
1 polymer ?
#
loop_
_entity_poly.entity_id
_entity_poly.type
_entity_poly.pdbx_seq_one_letter_code
_entity_poly.pdbx_strand_id
1 'polypeptide(L)'
;MNQQTKSILLNGMVIAVICLLLFLAGTWWRLESQYKLGEDALRRGDFPAAVAGFESAIHMYIPFHPKIEQAAGQLWRIGEINEQLGDINRALIAYRSLRSSFYADHWLVTPGKEWIVRCDKKIAALVPLQRER
;
A
#
# COMPACT_ATOMS: atom_id res chain seq x y z
N MET A 1 45.32 13.61 -7.11
CA MET A 1 43.98 14.23 -6.95
C MET A 1 44.12 15.48 -6.09
N ASN A 2 43.81 16.66 -6.65
CA ASN A 2 44.06 17.95 -6.00
C ASN A 2 43.18 18.09 -4.72
N GLN A 3 43.66 18.81 -3.69
CA GLN A 3 42.93 19.00 -2.43
C GLN A 3 41.54 19.62 -2.67
N GLN A 4 41.46 20.55 -3.62
CA GLN A 4 40.22 21.17 -4.08
C GLN A 4 39.23 20.15 -4.67
N THR A 5 39.72 19.20 -5.47
CA THR A 5 38.90 18.12 -6.05
C THR A 5 38.32 17.21 -4.97
N LYS A 6 39.10 16.89 -3.93
CA LYS A 6 38.63 16.10 -2.78
C LYS A 6 37.50 16.80 -2.02
N SER A 7 37.64 18.10 -1.75
CA SER A 7 36.61 18.87 -1.04
C SER A 7 35.32 19.03 -1.85
N ILE A 8 35.40 19.24 -3.16
CA ILE A 8 34.22 19.33 -4.03
C ILE A 8 33.48 17.98 -4.07
N LEU A 9 34.20 16.86 -4.21
CA LEU A 9 33.61 15.53 -4.18
C LEU A 9 32.96 15.20 -2.84
N LEU A 10 33.61 15.57 -1.73
CA LEU A 10 33.07 15.38 -0.39
C LEU A 10 31.78 16.18 -0.19
N ASN A 11 31.77 17.46 -0.55
CA ASN A 11 30.58 18.31 -0.44
C ASN A 11 29.44 17.80 -1.33
N GLY A 12 29.75 17.38 -2.55
CA GLY A 12 28.77 16.78 -3.46
C GLY A 12 28.14 15.50 -2.89
N MET A 13 28.96 14.63 -2.28
CA MET A 13 28.48 13.43 -1.62
C MET A 13 27.57 13.76 -0.42
N VAL A 14 27.95 14.74 0.41
CA VAL A 14 27.14 15.18 1.56
C VAL A 14 25.79 15.72 1.09
N ILE A 15 25.77 16.57 0.07
CA ILE A 15 24.52 17.11 -0.49
C ILE A 15 23.64 15.98 -1.03
N ALA A 16 24.20 15.03 -1.77
CA ALA A 16 23.47 13.89 -2.31
C ALA A 16 22.85 13.02 -1.19
N VAL A 17 23.59 12.77 -0.10
CA VAL A 17 23.08 12.04 1.07
C VAL A 17 21.94 12.81 1.75
N ILE A 18 22.08 14.12 1.94
CA ILE A 18 21.02 14.95 2.54
C ILE A 18 19.76 14.91 1.66
N CYS A 19 19.89 15.07 0.34
CA CYS A 19 18.76 14.97 -0.58
C CYS A 19 18.07 13.60 -0.50
N LEU A 20 18.84 12.51 -0.42
CA LEU A 20 18.30 11.16 -0.28
C LEU A 20 17.53 11.01 1.05
N LEU A 21 18.08 11.51 2.16
CA LEU A 21 17.43 11.47 3.47
C LEU A 21 16.12 12.26 3.49
N LEU A 22 16.11 13.46 2.91
CA LEU A 22 14.90 14.29 2.79
C LEU A 22 13.84 13.62 1.92
N PHE A 23 14.25 12.98 0.83
CA PHE A 23 13.34 12.21 -0.02
C PHE A 23 12.70 11.06 0.75
N LEU A 24 13.50 10.24 1.44
CA LEU A 24 13.00 9.12 2.25
C LEU A 24 12.07 9.57 3.38
N ALA A 25 12.43 10.64 4.10
CA ALA A 25 11.59 11.21 5.14
C ALA A 25 10.26 11.74 4.58
N GLY A 26 10.29 12.40 3.42
CA GLY A 26 9.09 12.87 2.74
C GLY A 26 8.17 11.74 2.31
N THR A 27 8.71 10.65 1.75
CA THR A 27 7.93 9.46 1.39
C THR A 27 7.34 8.77 2.63
N TRP A 28 8.10 8.70 3.72
CA TRP A 28 7.64 8.11 4.98
C TRP A 28 6.45 8.87 5.57
N TRP A 29 6.54 10.20 5.62
CA TRP A 29 5.44 11.01 6.12
C TRP A 29 4.20 10.87 5.24
N ARG A 30 4.38 10.85 3.91
CA ARG A 30 3.25 10.69 2.99
C ARG A 30 2.55 9.35 3.17
N LEU A 31 3.31 8.26 3.33
CA LEU A 31 2.79 6.93 3.63
C LEU A 31 1.94 6.92 4.91
N GLU A 32 2.47 7.49 6.00
CA GLU A 32 1.76 7.60 7.28
C GLU A 32 0.46 8.41 7.14
N SER A 33 0.50 9.49 6.36
CA SER A 33 -0.67 10.33 6.11
C SER A 33 -1.76 9.57 5.34
N GLN A 34 -1.42 8.83 4.29
CA GLN A 34 -2.40 8.06 3.51
C GLN A 34 -3.02 6.94 4.34
N TYR A 35 -2.20 6.24 5.14
CA TYR A 35 -2.69 5.22 6.06
C TYR A 35 -3.70 5.80 7.08
N LYS A 36 -3.40 6.96 7.68
CA LYS A 36 -4.31 7.63 8.62
C LYS A 36 -5.61 8.08 7.95
N LEU A 37 -5.56 8.60 6.73
CA LEU A 37 -6.76 8.96 5.96
C LEU A 37 -7.65 7.73 5.72
N GLY A 38 -7.04 6.57 5.41
CA GLY A 38 -7.76 5.30 5.29
C GLY A 38 -8.43 4.88 6.60
N GLU A 39 -7.73 4.96 7.73
CA GLU A 39 -8.29 4.66 9.05
C GLU A 39 -9.45 5.59 9.43
N ASP A 40 -9.30 6.90 9.20
CA ASP A 40 -10.34 7.87 9.53
C ASP A 40 -11.56 7.73 8.61
N ALA A 41 -11.36 7.40 7.33
CA ALA A 41 -12.46 7.04 6.44
C ALA A 41 -13.18 5.76 6.90
N LEU A 42 -12.43 4.74 7.33
CA LEU A 42 -12.99 3.50 7.85
C LEU A 42 -13.83 3.75 9.12
N ARG A 43 -13.35 4.59 10.04
CA ARG A 43 -14.09 5.00 11.25
C ARG A 43 -15.38 5.74 10.93
N ARG A 44 -15.40 6.51 9.84
CA ARG A 44 -16.59 7.23 9.36
C ARG A 44 -17.56 6.34 8.56
N GLY A 45 -17.19 5.09 8.28
CA GLY A 45 -17.97 4.20 7.43
C GLY A 45 -17.90 4.53 5.93
N ASP A 46 -16.97 5.40 5.52
CA ASP A 46 -16.75 5.77 4.12
C ASP A 46 -15.88 4.70 3.44
N PHE A 47 -16.55 3.68 2.92
CA PHE A 47 -15.89 2.53 2.29
C PHE A 47 -14.99 2.92 1.11
N PRO A 48 -15.44 3.69 0.10
CA PRO A 48 -14.58 4.09 -1.01
C PRO A 48 -13.33 4.85 -0.56
N ALA A 49 -13.47 5.81 0.36
CA ALA A 49 -12.33 6.58 0.86
C ALA A 49 -11.36 5.71 1.70
N ALA A 50 -11.88 4.75 2.47
CA ALA A 50 -11.07 3.82 3.24
C ALA A 50 -10.20 2.95 2.33
N VAL A 51 -10.80 2.35 1.30
CA VAL A 51 -10.09 1.52 0.32
C VAL A 51 -9.02 2.34 -0.40
N ALA A 52 -9.36 3.54 -0.89
CA ALA A 52 -8.42 4.41 -1.59
C ALA A 52 -7.23 4.84 -0.72
N GLY A 53 -7.46 5.13 0.57
CA GLY A 53 -6.40 5.52 1.50
C GLY A 53 -5.40 4.39 1.77
N PHE A 54 -5.90 3.17 2.00
CA PHE A 54 -5.03 2.00 2.20
C PHE A 54 -4.31 1.57 0.92
N GLU A 55 -4.97 1.63 -0.24
CA GLU A 55 -4.34 1.39 -1.54
C GLU A 55 -3.21 2.39 -1.81
N SER A 56 -3.46 3.68 -1.58
CA SER A 56 -2.45 4.73 -1.71
C SER A 56 -1.27 4.52 -0.77
N ALA A 57 -1.51 4.00 0.43
CA ALA A 57 -0.44 3.63 1.36
C ALA A 57 0.41 2.48 0.80
N ILE A 58 -0.20 1.43 0.24
CA ILE A 58 0.54 0.30 -0.34
C ILE A 58 1.41 0.78 -1.51
N HIS A 59 0.85 1.57 -2.44
CA HIS A 59 1.58 2.15 -3.58
C HIS A 59 2.78 3.04 -3.18
N MET A 60 2.83 3.53 -1.95
CA MET A 60 4.01 4.21 -1.40
C MET A 60 5.00 3.20 -0.82
N TYR A 61 5.18 2.07 -1.48
CA TYR A 61 5.94 0.93 -0.97
C TYR A 61 7.36 1.34 -0.56
N ILE A 62 7.61 1.28 0.74
CA ILE A 62 8.93 1.36 1.33
C ILE A 62 9.26 -0.04 1.85
N PRO A 63 10.34 -0.69 1.37
CA PRO A 63 10.72 -2.02 1.83
C PRO A 63 10.75 -2.11 3.36
N PHE A 64 10.14 -3.16 3.90
CA PHE A 64 10.08 -3.47 5.35
C PHE A 64 9.33 -2.45 6.22
N HIS A 65 8.64 -1.47 5.63
CA HIS A 65 7.86 -0.52 6.42
C HIS A 65 6.57 -1.17 6.96
N PRO A 66 6.31 -1.11 8.28
CA PRO A 66 5.21 -1.85 8.90
C PRO A 66 3.82 -1.41 8.41
N LYS A 67 3.67 -0.15 7.96
CA LYS A 67 2.39 0.37 7.47
C LYS A 67 1.88 -0.32 6.19
N ILE A 68 2.77 -0.88 5.37
CA ILE A 68 2.34 -1.60 4.16
C ILE A 68 1.56 -2.86 4.57
N GLU A 69 2.11 -3.63 5.51
CA GLU A 69 1.45 -4.83 6.02
C GLU A 69 0.18 -4.50 6.81
N GLN A 70 0.19 -3.40 7.57
CA GLN A 70 -1.00 -2.91 8.27
C GLN A 70 -2.10 -2.50 7.27
N ALA A 71 -1.77 -1.74 6.22
CA ALA A 71 -2.73 -1.33 5.19
C ALA A 71 -3.32 -2.55 4.46
N ALA A 72 -2.48 -3.52 4.12
CA ALA A 72 -2.91 -4.79 3.53
C ALA A 72 -3.88 -5.55 4.45
N GLY A 73 -3.54 -5.65 5.74
CA GLY A 73 -4.40 -6.25 6.74
C GLY A 73 -5.75 -5.54 6.92
N GLN A 74 -5.77 -4.20 6.82
CA GLN A 74 -7.02 -3.43 6.88
C GLN A 74 -7.90 -3.70 5.64
N LEU A 75 -7.34 -3.66 4.43
CA LEU A 75 -8.09 -4.01 3.21
C LEU A 75 -8.63 -5.43 3.25
N TRP A 76 -7.84 -6.38 3.74
CA TRP A 76 -8.29 -7.76 3.95
C TRP A 76 -9.47 -7.83 4.91
N ARG A 77 -9.37 -7.19 6.08
CA ARG A 77 -10.43 -7.15 7.08
C ARG A 77 -11.70 -6.49 6.55
N ILE A 78 -11.58 -5.42 5.76
CA ILE A 78 -12.72 -4.79 5.08
C ILE A 78 -13.41 -5.82 4.17
N GLY A 79 -12.64 -6.60 3.42
CA GLY A 79 -13.16 -7.70 2.60
C GLY A 79 -13.95 -8.72 3.43
N GLU A 80 -13.36 -9.23 4.52
CA GLU A 80 -13.97 -10.24 5.39
C GLU A 80 -15.25 -9.74 6.06
N ILE A 81 -15.26 -8.48 6.53
CA ILE A 81 -16.45 -7.87 7.13
C ILE A 81 -17.58 -7.78 6.11
N ASN A 82 -17.29 -7.34 4.87
CA ASN A 82 -18.32 -7.26 3.83
C ASN A 82 -18.80 -8.64 3.37
N GLU A 83 -17.95 -9.67 3.37
CA GLU A 83 -18.39 -11.06 3.19
C GLU A 83 -19.39 -11.47 4.26
N GLN A 84 -19.09 -11.21 5.53
CA GLN A 84 -19.95 -11.56 6.67
C GLN A 84 -21.29 -10.82 6.62
N LEU A 85 -21.29 -9.57 6.17
CA LEU A 85 -22.50 -8.77 5.97
C LEU A 85 -23.28 -9.18 4.70
N GLY A 86 -22.73 -10.08 3.89
CA GLY A 86 -23.33 -10.51 2.63
C GLY A 86 -23.24 -9.49 1.50
N ASP A 87 -22.44 -8.43 1.63
CA ASP A 87 -22.13 -7.48 0.56
C ASP A 87 -20.93 -7.97 -0.26
N ILE A 88 -21.23 -8.93 -1.14
CA ILE A 88 -20.23 -9.59 -1.99
C ILE A 88 -19.54 -8.58 -2.93
N ASN A 89 -20.24 -7.53 -3.36
CA ASN A 89 -19.68 -6.51 -4.25
C ASN A 89 -18.57 -5.73 -3.54
N ARG A 90 -18.84 -5.22 -2.33
CA ARG A 90 -17.83 -4.50 -1.54
C ARG A 90 -16.68 -5.41 -1.12
N ALA A 91 -16.95 -6.66 -0.77
CA ALA A 91 -15.91 -7.64 -0.48
C ALA A 91 -14.96 -7.83 -1.67
N LEU A 92 -15.51 -8.03 -2.87
CA LEU A 92 -14.73 -8.16 -4.10
C LEU A 92 -13.92 -6.90 -4.44
N ILE A 93 -14.48 -5.71 -4.21
CA ILE A 93 -13.74 -4.44 -4.40
C ILE A 93 -12.51 -4.39 -3.49
N ALA A 94 -12.66 -4.69 -2.20
CA ALA A 94 -11.56 -4.66 -1.24
C ALA A 94 -10.45 -5.66 -1.61
N TYR A 95 -10.80 -6.91 -1.95
CA TYR A 95 -9.81 -7.91 -2.36
C TYR A 95 -9.13 -7.60 -3.69
N ARG A 96 -9.87 -7.06 -4.67
CA ARG A 96 -9.30 -6.66 -5.95
C ARG A 96 -8.36 -5.49 -5.79
N SER A 97 -8.73 -4.47 -5.00
CA SER A 97 -7.88 -3.33 -4.66
C SER A 97 -6.59 -3.81 -3.98
N LEU A 98 -6.69 -4.61 -2.91
CA LEU A 98 -5.51 -5.16 -2.23
C LEU A 98 -4.57 -5.89 -3.18
N ARG A 99 -5.12 -6.74 -4.05
CA ARG A 99 -4.34 -7.47 -5.05
C ARG A 99 -3.69 -6.54 -6.07
N SER A 100 -4.43 -5.57 -6.61
CA SER A 100 -3.90 -4.64 -7.61
C SER A 100 -2.82 -3.74 -7.04
N SER A 101 -2.93 -3.32 -5.78
CA SER A 101 -1.92 -2.48 -5.13
C SER A 101 -0.54 -3.14 -5.14
N PHE A 102 -0.48 -4.44 -4.82
CA PHE A 102 0.79 -5.17 -4.85
C PHE A 102 1.28 -5.51 -6.27
N TYR A 103 0.38 -5.65 -7.25
CA TYR A 103 0.78 -5.81 -8.65
C TYR A 103 1.39 -4.53 -9.22
N ALA A 104 0.90 -3.35 -8.83
CA ALA A 104 1.42 -2.06 -9.27
C ALA A 104 2.87 -1.82 -8.81
N ASP A 105 3.24 -2.35 -7.63
CA ASP A 105 4.58 -2.22 -7.06
C ASP A 105 5.56 -3.31 -7.55
N HIS A 106 5.17 -4.11 -8.54
CA HIS A 106 6.02 -5.15 -9.11
C HIS A 106 7.07 -4.56 -10.06
N TRP A 107 8.35 -4.67 -9.68
CA TRP A 107 9.46 -4.27 -10.55
C TRP A 107 10.59 -5.32 -10.57
N LEU A 108 11.29 -5.51 -9.45
CA LEU A 108 12.35 -6.51 -9.29
C LEU A 108 11.95 -7.66 -8.33
N VAL A 109 11.11 -7.34 -7.36
CA VAL A 109 10.51 -8.28 -6.40
C VAL A 109 9.00 -8.06 -6.45
N THR A 110 8.21 -9.11 -6.22
CA THR A 110 6.76 -8.96 -6.00
C THR A 110 6.55 -8.79 -4.49
N PRO A 111 6.35 -7.57 -3.97
CA PRO A 111 5.93 -7.41 -2.59
C PRO A 111 4.56 -8.06 -2.38
N GLY A 112 4.27 -8.55 -1.18
CA GLY A 112 2.95 -9.06 -0.85
C GLY A 112 2.48 -10.31 -1.61
N LYS A 113 3.40 -11.18 -2.08
CA LYS A 113 3.01 -12.45 -2.77
C LYS A 113 1.96 -13.25 -1.99
N GLU A 114 2.09 -13.34 -0.67
CA GLU A 114 1.10 -14.02 0.15
C GLU A 114 -0.28 -13.37 0.06
N TRP A 115 -0.35 -12.04 0.11
CA TRP A 115 -1.59 -11.29 -0.04
C TRP A 115 -2.22 -11.53 -1.41
N ILE A 116 -1.44 -11.49 -2.48
CA ILE A 116 -1.91 -11.77 -3.85
C ILE A 116 -2.56 -13.16 -3.91
N VAL A 117 -1.86 -14.20 -3.42
CA VAL A 117 -2.37 -15.57 -3.43
C VAL A 117 -3.66 -15.72 -2.59
N ARG A 118 -3.72 -15.06 -1.42
CA ARG A 118 -4.94 -15.06 -0.58
C ARG A 118 -6.10 -14.37 -1.27
N CYS A 119 -5.87 -13.22 -1.89
CA CYS A 119 -6.87 -12.47 -2.65
C CYS A 119 -7.37 -13.26 -3.86
N ASP A 120 -6.48 -13.90 -4.61
CA ASP A 120 -6.88 -14.72 -5.78
C ASP A 120 -7.82 -15.85 -5.38
N LYS A 121 -7.54 -16.55 -4.27
CA LYS A 121 -8.42 -17.59 -3.72
C LYS A 121 -9.79 -17.03 -3.34
N LYS A 122 -9.82 -15.90 -2.62
CA LYS A 122 -11.07 -15.25 -2.19
C LYS A 122 -11.90 -14.75 -3.37
N ILE A 123 -11.28 -14.07 -4.32
CA ILE A 123 -11.94 -13.55 -5.52
C ILE A 123 -12.54 -14.71 -6.33
N ALA A 124 -11.78 -15.80 -6.53
CA ALA A 124 -12.28 -16.97 -7.26
C ALA A 124 -13.52 -17.59 -6.59
N ALA A 125 -13.56 -17.63 -5.25
CA ALA A 125 -14.70 -18.14 -4.50
C ALA A 125 -15.93 -17.21 -4.54
N LEU A 126 -15.73 -15.89 -4.56
CA LEU A 126 -16.82 -14.91 -4.44
C LEU A 126 -17.38 -14.43 -5.78
N VAL A 127 -16.61 -14.49 -6.87
CA VAL A 127 -17.07 -14.07 -8.21
C VAL A 127 -18.34 -14.79 -8.69
N PRO A 128 -18.51 -16.11 -8.50
CA PRO A 128 -19.76 -16.79 -8.87
C PRO A 128 -20.98 -16.21 -8.16
N LEU A 129 -20.87 -15.95 -6.86
CA LEU A 129 -21.94 -15.40 -6.02
C LEU A 129 -22.35 -13.98 -6.42
N GLN A 130 -21.44 -13.23 -7.07
CA GLN A 130 -21.75 -11.90 -7.61
C GLN A 130 -22.71 -11.97 -8.80
N ARG A 131 -22.66 -13.04 -9.61
CA ARG A 131 -23.48 -13.19 -10.82
C ARG A 131 -24.90 -13.70 -10.56
N GLU A 132 -25.12 -14.30 -9.39
CA GLU A 132 -26.40 -14.90 -9.01
C GLU A 132 -27.38 -13.89 -8.37
N ARG A 133 -26.96 -12.64 -8.18
CA ARG A 133 -27.77 -11.53 -7.68
C ARG A 133 -28.03 -10.50 -8.76
#